data_AF-A0A3B1D0T3-F1
#
_entry.id   AF-A0A3B1D0T3-F1
#
_cell.length_a   1.000
_cell.length_b   1.000
_cell.length_c   1.000
_cell.angle_alpha   90.00
_cell.angle_beta   90.00
_cell.angle_gamma   90.00
#
_symmetry.space_group_name_H-M   'P 1'
#
loop_
_entity.id
_entity.type
_entity.pdbx_description
1 polymer ?
#
loop_
_entity_poly.entity_id
_entity_poly.type
_entity_poly.pdbx_seq_one_letter_code
_entity_poly.pdbx_strand_id
1 'polypeptide(L)'
;MAAIIIYFDTSSLNRLNNDSNKEIIIKALRSSRFQTVISAMNIAELSLTSDKTQRTNLLRMAHKLRKKHLPLAWPEDLLRNDLDRFVGRRMKRKIVLDDKYKGINIGLKHPELIGDIELEEVLNWKDSSI
;
A
#
# COMPACT_ATOMS: atom_id res chain seq x y z
N MET A 1 23.51 -2.62 -9.88
CA MET A 1 22.41 -3.46 -10.40
C MET A 1 21.09 -2.76 -10.08
N ALA A 2 20.16 -2.72 -11.02
CA ALA A 2 18.80 -2.24 -10.74
C ALA A 2 18.09 -3.22 -9.79
N ALA A 3 17.35 -2.71 -8.81
CA ALA A 3 16.57 -3.54 -7.91
C ALA A 3 15.41 -4.19 -8.66
N ILE A 4 15.12 -5.46 -8.36
CA ILE A 4 13.92 -6.14 -8.86
C ILE A 4 12.72 -5.57 -8.09
N ILE A 5 11.77 -5.00 -8.82
CA ILE A 5 10.53 -4.47 -8.23
C ILE A 5 9.53 -5.61 -8.07
N ILE A 6 9.01 -5.77 -6.86
CA ILE A 6 7.99 -6.76 -6.54
C ILE A 6 6.73 -6.02 -6.09
N TYR A 7 5.61 -6.35 -6.72
CA TYR A 7 4.28 -5.92 -6.31
C TYR A 7 3.49 -7.15 -5.89
N PHE A 8 2.78 -7.05 -4.76
CA PHE A 8 1.93 -8.10 -4.26
C PHE A 8 0.47 -7.70 -4.40
N ASP A 9 -0.32 -8.62 -4.94
CA ASP A 9 -1.76 -8.58 -4.68
C ASP A 9 -2.03 -8.78 -3.18
N THR A 10 -3.12 -8.22 -2.67
CA THR A 10 -3.49 -8.29 -1.25
C THR A 10 -3.74 -9.73 -0.82
N SER A 11 -4.24 -10.61 -1.69
CA SER A 11 -4.35 -12.04 -1.37
C SER A 11 -2.99 -12.69 -1.07
N SER A 12 -1.93 -12.26 -1.76
CA SER A 12 -0.56 -12.74 -1.51
C SER A 12 -0.02 -12.24 -0.17
N LEU A 13 -0.34 -10.99 0.20
CA LEU A 13 0.00 -10.45 1.53
C LEU A 13 -0.72 -11.21 2.64
N ASN A 14 -2.00 -11.55 2.45
CA ASN A 14 -2.73 -12.38 3.41
C ASN A 14 -2.09 -13.77 3.60
N ARG A 15 -1.73 -14.43 2.49
CA ARG A 15 -1.05 -15.74 2.56
C ARG A 15 0.31 -15.64 3.24
N LEU A 16 1.11 -14.63 2.91
CA LEU A 16 2.41 -14.40 3.53
C LEU A 16 2.30 -14.18 5.05
N ASN A 17 1.28 -13.47 5.52
CA ASN A 17 1.09 -13.23 6.96
C ASN A 17 0.83 -14.53 7.75
N ASN A 18 0.22 -15.52 7.10
CA ASN A 18 -0.13 -16.82 7.68
C ASN A 18 0.96 -17.90 7.44
N ASP A 19 2.01 -17.57 6.68
CA ASP A 19 3.12 -18.48 6.41
C ASP A 19 4.00 -18.66 7.66
N SER A 20 4.36 -19.90 7.98
CA SER A 20 5.24 -20.21 9.11
C SER A 20 6.64 -19.62 8.96
N ASN A 21 7.09 -19.40 7.72
CA ASN A 21 8.39 -18.82 7.38
C ASN A 21 8.32 -17.32 7.08
N LYS A 22 7.21 -16.62 7.38
CA LYS A 22 6.99 -15.22 7.00
C LYS A 22 8.15 -14.28 7.31
N GLU A 23 8.77 -14.40 8.48
CA GLU A 23 9.86 -13.50 8.90
C GLU A 23 11.12 -13.71 8.06
N ILE A 24 11.40 -14.96 7.66
CA ILE A 24 12.52 -15.29 6.76
C ILE A 24 12.27 -14.70 5.37
N ILE A 25 11.05 -14.87 4.85
CA ILE A 25 10.63 -14.35 3.54
C ILE A 25 10.69 -12.81 3.53
N ILE A 26 10.14 -12.15 4.55
CA ILE A 26 10.18 -10.68 4.69
C ILE A 26 11.64 -10.20 4.74
N LYS A 27 12.51 -10.87 5.50
CA LYS A 27 13.93 -10.52 5.57
C LYS A 27 14.61 -10.62 4.19
N ALA A 28 14.33 -11.68 3.43
CA ALA A 28 14.86 -11.87 2.08
C ALA A 28 14.37 -10.79 1.10
N LEU A 29 13.05 -10.50 1.11
CA LEU A 29 12.42 -9.44 0.30
C LEU A 29 12.91 -8.04 0.68
N ARG A 30 13.43 -7.87 1.90
CA ARG A 30 14.03 -6.61 2.36
C ARG A 30 15.52 -6.47 2.01
N SER A 31 16.15 -7.45 1.36
CA SER A 31 17.52 -7.31 0.85
C SER A 31 17.65 -6.22 -0.22
N SER A 32 18.87 -5.80 -0.55
CA SER A 32 19.15 -4.75 -1.54
C SER A 32 18.77 -5.14 -2.98
N ARG A 33 18.62 -6.44 -3.25
CA ARG A 33 18.23 -6.97 -4.57
C ARG A 33 16.77 -6.70 -4.91
N PHE A 34 15.91 -6.54 -3.90
CA PHE A 34 14.47 -6.41 -4.07
C PHE A 34 13.94 -5.08 -3.53
N GLN A 35 12.96 -4.55 -4.25
CA GLN A 35 12.15 -3.41 -3.84
C GLN A 35 10.69 -3.84 -3.84
N THR A 36 10.13 -4.08 -2.66
CA THR A 36 8.69 -4.33 -2.53
C THR A 36 7.95 -3.02 -2.55
N VAL A 37 6.88 -2.96 -3.33
CA VAL A 37 6.03 -1.79 -3.48
C VAL A 37 4.63 -2.12 -2.95
N ILE A 38 4.09 -1.22 -2.14
CA ILE A 38 2.74 -1.31 -1.57
C ILE A 38 1.91 -0.18 -2.18
N SER A 39 0.69 -0.46 -2.60
CA SER A 39 -0.22 0.56 -3.15
C SER A 39 -1.22 1.08 -2.10
N ALA A 40 -1.87 2.20 -2.42
CA ALA A 40 -3.05 2.69 -1.72
C ALA A 40 -4.11 1.60 -1.60
N MET A 41 -4.35 0.87 -2.71
CA MET A 41 -5.32 -0.22 -2.79
C MET A 41 -5.00 -1.34 -1.79
N ASN A 42 -3.74 -1.78 -1.71
CA ASN A 42 -3.34 -2.78 -0.73
C ASN A 42 -3.68 -2.31 0.69
N ILE A 43 -3.36 -1.06 1.03
CA ILE A 43 -3.59 -0.53 2.38
C ILE A 43 -5.08 -0.47 2.68
N ALA A 44 -5.91 -0.03 1.73
CA ALA A 44 -7.35 0.00 1.88
C ALA A 44 -7.91 -1.40 2.11
N GLU A 45 -7.59 -2.36 1.24
CA GLU A 45 -8.06 -3.74 1.36
C GLU A 45 -7.61 -4.43 2.65
N LEU A 46 -6.37 -4.23 3.07
CA LEU A 46 -5.88 -4.76 4.36
C LEU A 46 -6.59 -4.11 5.54
N SER A 47 -6.91 -2.81 5.44
CA SER A 47 -7.66 -2.09 6.48
C SER A 47 -9.08 -2.62 6.62
N LEU A 48 -9.69 -3.17 5.56
CA LEU A 48 -11.02 -3.79 5.60
C LEU A 48 -11.04 -5.19 6.26
N THR A 49 -9.91 -5.69 6.74
CA THR A 49 -9.87 -6.94 7.51
C THR A 49 -10.66 -6.78 8.81
N SER A 50 -11.68 -7.63 8.99
CA SER A 50 -12.62 -7.53 10.12
C SER A 50 -11.95 -7.77 11.47
N ASP A 51 -11.06 -8.77 11.56
CA ASP A 51 -10.32 -9.03 12.79
C ASP A 51 -9.25 -7.95 13.02
N LYS A 52 -9.39 -7.20 14.12
CA LYS A 52 -8.51 -6.06 14.44
C LYS A 52 -7.05 -6.47 14.62
N THR A 53 -6.80 -7.65 15.19
CA THR A 53 -5.44 -8.15 15.44
C THR A 53 -4.79 -8.52 14.10
N GLN A 54 -5.50 -9.23 13.25
CA GLN A 54 -5.07 -9.62 11.91
C GLN A 54 -4.83 -8.39 11.03
N ARG A 55 -5.77 -7.44 11.02
CA ARG A 55 -5.63 -6.13 10.34
C ARG A 55 -4.34 -5.42 10.73
N THR A 56 -4.11 -5.28 12.04
CA THR A 56 -2.91 -4.65 12.60
C THR A 56 -1.64 -5.37 12.14
N ASN A 57 -1.64 -6.71 12.20
CA ASN A 57 -0.48 -7.51 11.79
C ASN A 57 -0.19 -7.38 10.28
N LEU A 58 -1.22 -7.41 9.45
CA LEU A 58 -1.11 -7.25 8.00
C LEU A 58 -0.54 -5.89 7.62
N LEU A 59 -1.08 -4.80 8.19
CA LEU A 59 -0.62 -3.44 7.93
C LEU A 59 0.81 -3.23 8.42
N ARG A 60 1.17 -3.76 9.60
CA ARG A 60 2.57 -3.73 10.09
C ARG A 60 3.50 -4.49 9.14
N MET A 61 3.07 -5.64 8.62
CA MET A 61 3.85 -6.40 7.65
C MET A 61 4.04 -5.61 6.34
N ALA A 62 2.97 -5.04 5.78
CA ALA A 62 3.04 -4.19 4.59
C ALA A 62 3.98 -2.98 4.81
N HIS A 63 3.92 -2.37 6.00
CA HIS A 63 4.83 -1.29 6.38
C HIS A 63 6.29 -1.75 6.42
N LYS A 64 6.59 -2.94 6.98
CA LYS A 64 7.95 -3.50 6.97
C LYS A 64 8.45 -3.75 5.54
N LEU A 65 7.59 -4.24 4.66
CA LEU A 65 7.92 -4.59 3.28
C LEU A 65 8.26 -3.37 2.41
N ARG A 66 7.51 -2.27 2.52
CA ARG A 66 7.74 -1.06 1.69
C ARG A 66 9.07 -0.33 1.95
N LYS A 67 9.77 -0.67 3.04
CA LYS A 67 10.98 0.02 3.52
C LYS A 67 10.74 1.53 3.73
N LYS A 68 11.32 2.38 2.87
CA LYS A 68 11.27 3.86 2.95
C LYS A 68 10.38 4.49 1.88
N HIS A 69 9.76 3.69 1.00
CA HIS A 69 8.96 4.22 -0.09
C HIS A 69 7.57 4.61 0.38
N LEU A 70 7.07 5.73 -0.16
CA LEU A 70 5.67 6.06 -0.05
C LEU A 70 4.85 5.05 -0.85
N PRO A 71 3.61 4.74 -0.43
CA PRO A 71 2.77 3.83 -1.19
C PRO A 71 2.51 4.38 -2.59
N LEU A 72 2.24 3.51 -3.56
CA LEU A 72 1.74 3.95 -4.86
C LEU A 72 0.37 4.61 -4.68
N ALA A 73 0.08 5.59 -5.54
CA ALA A 73 -1.25 6.18 -5.62
C ALA A 73 -2.30 5.14 -6.06
N TRP A 74 -3.57 5.53 -5.98
CA TRP A 74 -4.68 4.73 -6.52
C TRP A 74 -4.49 4.47 -8.01
N PRO A 75 -4.89 3.28 -8.53
CA PRO A 75 -4.74 2.96 -9.95
C PRO A 75 -5.31 4.00 -10.90
N GLU A 76 -6.45 4.60 -10.56
CA GLU A 76 -7.14 5.63 -11.33
C GLU A 76 -6.31 6.92 -11.38
N ASP A 77 -5.73 7.33 -10.24
CA ASP A 77 -4.83 8.48 -10.15
C ASP A 77 -3.56 8.24 -10.97
N LEU A 78 -3.00 7.02 -10.94
CA LEU A 78 -1.84 6.65 -11.75
C LEU A 78 -2.15 6.74 -13.25
N LEU A 79 -3.29 6.18 -13.66
CA LEU A 79 -3.72 6.20 -15.06
C LEU A 79 -4.00 7.63 -15.54
N ARG A 80 -4.74 8.43 -14.75
CA ARG A 80 -4.98 9.85 -15.05
C ARG A 80 -3.67 10.62 -15.20
N ASN A 81 -2.71 10.41 -14.30
CA ASN A 81 -1.40 11.05 -14.38
C ASN A 81 -0.59 10.65 -15.63
N ASP A 82 -0.68 9.38 -16.03
CA ASP A 82 -0.01 8.88 -17.23
C ASP A 82 -0.68 9.41 -18.51
N LEU A 83 -2.01 9.51 -18.53
CA LEU A 83 -2.76 10.12 -19.63
C LEU A 83 -2.47 11.61 -19.74
N ASP A 84 -2.50 12.36 -18.63
CA ASP A 84 -2.15 13.79 -18.59
C ASP A 84 -0.74 14.04 -19.14
N ARG A 85 0.21 13.15 -18.81
CA ARG A 85 1.55 13.22 -19.37
C ARG A 85 1.56 12.92 -20.86
N PHE A 86 0.86 11.87 -21.30
CA PHE A 86 0.77 11.48 -22.70
C PHE A 86 0.23 12.62 -23.57
N VAL A 87 -0.79 13.35 -23.10
CA VAL A 87 -1.35 14.52 -23.79
C VAL A 87 -0.57 15.82 -23.56
N GLY A 88 0.61 15.76 -22.94
CA GLY A 88 1.51 16.91 -22.75
C GLY A 88 1.08 17.90 -21.66
N ARG A 89 0.07 17.59 -20.84
CA ARG A 89 -0.42 18.47 -19.76
C ARG A 89 0.46 18.46 -18.52
N ARG A 90 1.32 17.45 -18.34
CA ARG A 90 2.27 17.35 -17.21
C ARG A 90 3.63 16.80 -17.63
N MET A 91 4.70 17.42 -17.15
CA MET A 91 6.08 16.97 -17.39
C MET A 91 6.59 15.92 -16.39
N LYS A 92 6.03 15.83 -15.18
CA LYS A 92 6.48 14.90 -14.13
C LYS A 92 5.38 13.92 -13.74
N ARG A 93 5.75 12.64 -13.65
CA ARG A 93 4.86 11.54 -13.22
C ARG A 93 4.77 11.52 -11.70
N LYS A 94 3.58 11.73 -11.13
CA LYS A 94 3.30 11.52 -9.71
C LYS A 94 2.80 10.09 -9.53
N ILE A 95 3.66 9.20 -9.02
CA ILE A 95 3.36 7.77 -8.85
C ILE A 95 3.04 7.37 -7.41
N VAL A 96 3.40 8.23 -6.45
CA VAL A 96 3.18 7.98 -5.03
C VAL A 96 1.91 8.65 -4.56
N LEU A 97 1.34 8.07 -3.51
CA LEU A 97 0.17 8.56 -2.83
C LEU A 97 0.33 10.04 -2.46
N ASP A 98 -0.68 10.83 -2.80
CA ASP A 98 -0.74 12.26 -2.51
C ASP A 98 -1.00 12.55 -1.03
N ASP A 99 -0.61 13.73 -0.55
CA ASP A 99 -0.83 14.21 0.81
C ASP A 99 -2.33 14.36 1.15
N LYS A 100 -3.21 14.46 0.14
CA LYS A 100 -4.67 14.38 0.36
C LYS A 100 -5.11 13.04 0.97
N TYR A 101 -4.29 11.99 0.88
CA TYR A 101 -4.57 10.68 1.46
C TYR A 101 -3.69 10.41 2.70
N LYS A 102 -3.39 11.45 3.49
CA LYS A 102 -2.61 11.33 4.75
C LYS A 102 -3.12 10.22 5.66
N GLY A 103 -4.45 10.02 5.73
CA GLY A 103 -5.07 8.94 6.52
C GLY A 103 -4.54 7.55 6.16
N ILE A 104 -4.36 7.22 4.87
CA ILE A 104 -3.79 5.94 4.43
C ILE A 104 -2.36 5.74 4.98
N ASN A 105 -1.53 6.77 4.91
CA ASN A 105 -0.13 6.68 5.37
C ASN A 105 -0.04 6.67 6.90
N ILE A 106 -0.97 7.35 7.59
CA ILE A 106 -1.12 7.29 9.04
C ILE A 106 -1.53 5.87 9.45
N GLY A 107 -2.58 5.32 8.85
CA GLY A 107 -3.04 3.95 9.11
C GLY A 107 -1.96 2.89 8.84
N LEU A 108 -1.10 3.12 7.84
CA LEU A 108 0.05 2.23 7.60
C LEU A 108 1.19 2.40 8.61
N LYS A 109 1.39 3.58 9.20
CA LYS A 109 2.43 3.84 10.20
C LYS A 109 1.98 3.47 11.62
N HIS A 110 0.69 3.64 11.89
CA HIS A 110 0.04 3.44 13.17
C HIS A 110 -1.23 2.59 13.00
N PRO A 111 -1.10 1.29 12.65
CA PRO A 111 -2.26 0.45 12.35
C PRO A 111 -3.24 0.29 13.51
N GLU A 112 -2.76 0.46 14.75
CA GLU A 112 -3.58 0.50 15.95
C GLU A 112 -4.59 1.65 15.99
N LEU A 113 -4.35 2.73 15.23
CA LEU A 113 -5.24 3.89 15.12
C LEU A 113 -6.34 3.70 14.09
N ILE A 114 -6.34 2.61 13.31
CA ILE A 114 -7.46 2.29 12.42
C ILE A 114 -8.57 1.63 13.25
N GLY A 115 -9.42 2.47 13.84
CA GLY A 115 -10.69 2.08 14.43
C GLY A 115 -11.78 1.89 13.38
N ASP A 116 -13.04 1.77 13.83
CA ASP A 116 -14.18 1.55 12.95
C ASP A 116 -14.60 2.83 12.20
N ILE A 117 -14.26 4.01 12.74
CA ILE A 117 -14.55 5.33 12.13
C ILE A 117 -13.54 5.65 11.00
N GLU A 118 -12.26 5.33 11.19
CA GLU A 118 -11.26 5.46 10.12
C GLU A 118 -11.49 4.45 8.98
N LEU A 119 -12.20 3.35 9.26
CA LEU A 119 -12.64 2.38 8.28
C LEU A 119 -13.65 3.00 7.29
N GLU A 120 -14.60 3.81 7.79
CA GLU A 120 -15.53 4.57 6.96
C GLU A 120 -14.80 5.59 6.06
N GLU A 121 -13.76 6.24 6.56
CA GLU A 121 -12.95 7.16 5.74
C GLU A 121 -12.20 6.40 4.63
N VAL A 122 -11.64 5.23 4.95
CA VAL A 122 -11.02 4.32 3.97
C VAL A 122 -12.03 3.82 2.93
N LEU A 123 -13.25 3.49 3.36
CA LEU A 123 -14.35 3.06 2.48
C LEU A 123 -14.82 4.21 1.57
N ASN A 124 -14.98 5.41 2.13
CA ASN A 124 -15.36 6.61 1.38
C ASN A 124 -14.31 7.00 0.32
N TRP A 125 -13.03 6.62 0.50
CA TRP A 125 -12.02 6.79 -0.55
C TRP A 125 -12.24 5.88 -1.76
N LYS A 126 -12.83 4.69 -1.57
CA LYS A 126 -13.20 3.79 -2.67
C LYS A 126 -14.34 4.39 -3.51
N ASP A 127 -15.30 5.03 -2.86
CA ASP A 127 -16.48 5.59 -3.52
C ASP A 127 -16.22 6.99 -4.12
N SER A 128 -15.32 7.78 -3.55
CA SER A 128 -14.92 9.10 -4.08
C SER A 128 -14.04 9.03 -5.34
N SER A 129 -13.69 7.81 -5.76
CA SER A 129 -12.84 7.54 -6.93
C SER A 129 -13.64 7.29 -8.23
N ILE A 130 -14.98 7.27 -8.13
CA ILE A 130 -15.92 7.07 -9.25
C ILE A 130 -16.45 8.42 -9.73
#